data_AF-A0A845JX54-F1
#
_entry.id   AF-A0A845JX54-F1
#
_cell.length_a   1.000
_cell.length_b   1.000
_cell.length_c   1.000
_cell.angle_alpha   90.00
_cell.angle_beta   90.00
_cell.angle_gamma   90.00
#
_symmetry.space_group_name_H-M   'P 1'
#
loop_
_entity.id
_entity.type
_entity.pdbx_description
1 polymer ?
#
loop_
_entity_poly.entity_id
_entity_poly.type
_entity_poly.pdbx_seq_one_letter_code
_entity_poly.pdbx_strand_id
1 'polypeptide(L)'
;MDSEYQVGVFAKPGAIYNSFIRVSNAAADKKYSEKDVRGAAIKVLLPGDGDYTLATFQDHGIRSNLGQIGQDFLLITGPAVFVDRIQTVKDLLVFIGNNKKPQRVAQESRQSAKGFLLNASEFIKKKLAMTYFFFKRRKEDGFVLMRNASKANVKVNNAFEPVYNSGSIYAFGEKAVARYRLLQTSCPDIGTSNIRKQLASAYHWHRSADYLSQQLPEMIKADAPDICMNLEIQVSFDKQSAVVERPHIAWEDTPSIPAAMIRISPPKIPECYPRRNAITCRSDHGIVCSSTVRWVA
;
A
#
# COMPACT_ATOMS: atom_id res chain seq x y z
N MET A 1 -1.45 -2.90 29.54
CA MET A 1 -2.17 -3.34 28.34
C MET A 1 -2.80 -4.69 28.65
N ASP A 2 -4.05 -4.86 28.23
CA ASP A 2 -4.75 -6.14 28.39
C ASP A 2 -4.05 -7.23 27.55
N SER A 3 -3.99 -8.44 28.08
CA SER A 3 -3.39 -9.61 27.42
C SER A 3 -4.02 -9.90 26.05
N GLU A 4 -5.22 -9.36 25.80
CA GLU A 4 -5.97 -9.50 24.56
C GLU A 4 -5.28 -8.89 23.33
N TYR A 5 -4.33 -7.95 23.51
CA TYR A 5 -3.56 -7.35 22.42
C TYR A 5 -2.25 -8.08 22.09
N GLN A 6 -1.88 -9.09 22.88
CA GLN A 6 -0.61 -9.80 22.75
C GLN A 6 -0.71 -10.99 21.79
N VAL A 7 -0.91 -10.69 20.50
CA VAL A 7 -1.13 -11.71 19.46
C VAL A 7 -0.13 -11.56 18.31
N GLY A 8 0.43 -12.67 17.83
CA GLY A 8 1.34 -12.69 16.68
C GLY A 8 2.58 -11.81 16.89
N VAL A 9 2.88 -10.91 15.95
CA VAL A 9 3.99 -9.94 16.06
C VAL A 9 3.83 -8.95 17.22
N PHE A 10 2.66 -8.89 17.86
CA PHE A 10 2.38 -8.02 19.01
C PHE A 10 2.47 -8.76 20.35
N ALA A 11 2.85 -10.04 20.35
CA ALA A 11 2.88 -10.86 21.57
C ALA A 11 3.88 -10.37 22.62
N LYS A 12 5.01 -9.76 22.19
CA LYS A 12 6.06 -9.30 23.10
C LYS A 12 6.25 -7.79 23.04
N PRO A 13 5.88 -7.09 24.12
CA PRO A 13 6.16 -5.68 24.27
C PRO A 13 7.59 -5.25 23.98
N GLY A 14 7.75 -4.21 23.15
CA GLY A 14 9.04 -3.61 22.82
C GLY A 14 9.93 -4.46 21.89
N ALA A 15 9.43 -5.59 21.40
CA ALA A 15 10.16 -6.42 20.45
C ALA A 15 10.46 -5.65 19.15
N ILE A 16 11.62 -5.93 18.59
CA ILE A 16 12.09 -5.37 17.32
C ILE A 16 12.26 -6.52 16.34
N TYR A 17 11.64 -6.37 15.17
CA TYR A 17 11.65 -7.35 14.09
C TYR A 17 12.24 -6.74 12.83
N ASN A 18 12.96 -7.55 12.06
CA ASN A 18 13.30 -7.19 10.69
C ASN A 18 12.05 -7.26 9.82
N SER A 19 11.98 -6.41 8.81
CA SER A 19 10.84 -6.36 7.92
C SER A 19 11.22 -5.83 6.54
N PHE A 20 10.34 -6.08 5.58
CA PHE A 20 10.39 -5.48 4.26
C PHE A 20 9.08 -4.75 3.99
N ILE A 21 9.18 -3.59 3.36
CA ILE A 21 8.01 -2.87 2.86
C ILE A 21 8.12 -2.66 1.36
N ARG A 22 7.01 -2.88 0.65
CA ARG A 22 6.84 -2.59 -0.76
C ARG A 22 5.63 -1.69 -0.98
N VAL A 23 5.83 -0.60 -1.71
CA VAL A 23 4.78 0.32 -2.15
C VAL A 23 4.57 0.19 -3.66
N SER A 24 3.32 0.23 -4.11
CA SER A 24 2.97 0.00 -5.52
C SER A 24 1.73 0.74 -5.98
N ASN A 25 1.56 0.83 -7.30
CA ASN A 25 0.29 1.18 -7.93
C ASN A 25 -0.58 -0.06 -8.09
N ALA A 26 -1.90 0.11 -8.18
CA ALA A 26 -2.80 -0.97 -8.55
C ALA A 26 -2.76 -1.22 -10.07
N ALA A 27 -2.69 -0.16 -10.87
CA ALA A 27 -2.55 -0.26 -12.32
C ALA A 27 -1.07 -0.25 -12.74
N ALA A 28 -0.64 -1.32 -13.40
CA ALA A 28 0.76 -1.50 -13.81
C ALA A 28 1.25 -0.47 -14.85
N ASP A 29 0.35 0.10 -15.64
CA ASP A 29 0.65 1.05 -16.72
C ASP A 29 0.50 2.51 -16.32
N LYS A 30 0.07 2.79 -15.10
CA LYS A 30 -0.01 4.17 -14.60
C LYS A 30 1.34 4.64 -14.08
N LYS A 31 1.72 5.82 -14.53
CA LYS A 31 2.84 6.55 -13.96
C LYS A 31 2.57 6.82 -12.49
N TYR A 32 3.62 6.81 -11.67
CA TYR A 32 3.48 7.06 -10.25
C TYR A 32 2.86 8.43 -9.93
N SER A 33 2.88 9.39 -10.86
CA SER A 33 2.40 10.77 -10.67
C SER A 33 0.90 10.93 -10.90
N GLU A 34 0.25 9.89 -11.41
CA GLU A 34 -1.17 9.88 -11.69
C GLU A 34 -1.99 9.47 -10.47
N LYS A 35 -3.30 9.77 -10.47
CA LYS A 35 -4.19 9.25 -9.43
C LYS A 35 -4.32 7.74 -9.60
N ASP A 36 -4.03 7.00 -8.54
CA ASP A 36 -4.29 5.57 -8.48
C ASP A 36 -4.56 5.10 -7.06
N VAL A 37 -5.13 3.90 -6.95
CA VAL A 37 -5.06 3.14 -5.70
C VAL A 37 -3.61 2.71 -5.50
N ARG A 38 -3.06 2.96 -4.30
CA ARG A 38 -1.72 2.53 -3.93
C ARG A 38 -1.79 1.36 -2.97
N GLY A 39 -0.86 0.42 -3.12
CA GLY A 39 -0.67 -0.68 -2.20
C GLY A 39 0.54 -0.44 -1.30
N ALA A 40 0.48 -0.92 -0.07
CA ALA A 40 1.62 -1.12 0.81
C ALA A 40 1.58 -2.55 1.34
N ALA A 41 2.63 -3.32 1.06
CA ALA A 41 2.80 -4.68 1.55
C ALA A 41 3.98 -4.70 2.53
N ILE A 42 3.76 -5.15 3.75
CA ILE A 42 4.78 -5.29 4.78
C ILE A 42 4.94 -6.76 5.11
N LYS A 43 6.17 -7.25 5.14
CA LYS A 43 6.52 -8.57 5.65
C LYS A 43 7.37 -8.43 6.90
N VAL A 44 6.90 -8.91 8.04
CA VAL A 44 7.64 -8.93 9.31
C VAL A 44 8.25 -10.30 9.50
N LEU A 45 9.54 -10.37 9.85
CA LEU A 45 10.26 -11.62 10.10
C LEU A 45 10.25 -11.91 11.61
N LEU A 46 9.82 -13.12 12.00
CA LEU A 46 9.74 -13.51 13.40
C LEU A 46 11.11 -14.01 13.90
N PRO A 47 11.40 -13.97 15.22
CA PRO A 47 12.66 -14.46 15.76
C PRO A 47 12.74 -15.99 15.64
N GLY A 48 13.92 -16.52 15.33
CA GLY A 48 14.12 -17.97 15.10
C GLY A 48 14.19 -18.37 13.63
N ASP A 49 13.87 -17.42 12.74
CA ASP A 49 13.91 -17.58 11.28
C ASP A 49 15.33 -17.53 10.68
N GLY A 50 16.38 -17.31 11.49
CA GLY A 50 17.75 -17.13 11.02
C GLY A 50 18.00 -15.71 10.47
N ASP A 51 19.27 -15.32 10.35
CA ASP A 51 19.67 -14.04 9.75
C ASP A 51 19.36 -14.06 8.23
N TYR A 52 18.09 -13.86 7.87
CA TYR A 52 17.69 -13.71 6.48
C TYR A 52 18.24 -12.40 5.93
N THR A 53 19.31 -12.51 5.16
CA THR A 53 19.76 -11.43 4.28
C THR A 53 18.81 -11.31 3.08
N LEU A 54 18.76 -10.14 2.46
CA LEU A 54 17.97 -9.91 1.24
C LEU A 54 18.33 -10.93 0.13
N ALA A 55 19.57 -11.41 0.10
CA ALA A 55 20.04 -12.43 -0.84
C ALA A 55 19.39 -13.80 -0.59
N THR A 56 19.24 -14.19 0.68
CA THR A 56 18.58 -15.45 1.06
C THR A 56 17.09 -15.46 0.69
N PHE A 57 16.44 -14.28 0.68
CA PHE A 57 15.05 -14.10 0.27
C PHE A 57 14.81 -14.31 -1.24
N GLN A 58 15.82 -14.07 -2.07
CA GLN A 58 15.72 -14.17 -3.54
C GLN A 58 16.01 -15.59 -4.03
N ASP A 59 16.97 -16.29 -3.41
CA ASP A 59 17.38 -17.64 -3.83
C ASP A 59 16.45 -18.76 -3.32
N HIS A 60 15.79 -18.56 -2.18
CA HIS A 60 14.80 -19.50 -1.66
C HIS A 60 13.40 -19.04 -2.03
N GLY A 61 13.04 -19.20 -3.31
CA GLY A 61 11.68 -18.97 -3.78
C GLY A 61 10.69 -19.75 -2.93
N ILE A 62 10.07 -19.08 -1.96
CA ILE A 62 8.90 -19.43 -1.12
C ILE A 62 8.54 -20.93 -1.16
N ARG A 63 9.46 -21.83 -0.77
CA ARG A 63 9.21 -23.29 -0.83
C ARG A 63 9.70 -24.07 0.38
N SER A 64 10.19 -23.43 1.43
CA SER A 64 10.55 -24.13 2.67
C SER A 64 9.39 -24.11 3.66
N ASN A 65 8.78 -25.28 3.91
CA ASN A 65 8.13 -25.72 5.15
C ASN A 65 7.64 -24.60 6.11
N LEU A 66 6.62 -23.87 5.65
CA LEU A 66 6.04 -22.62 6.17
C LEU A 66 5.29 -22.73 7.52
N GLY A 67 5.93 -23.24 8.56
CA GLY A 67 5.34 -23.27 9.92
C GLY A 67 5.48 -21.97 10.72
N GLN A 68 6.47 -21.12 10.40
CA GLN A 68 6.85 -19.98 11.24
C GLN A 68 7.24 -18.70 10.46
N ILE A 69 6.90 -18.61 9.17
CA ILE A 69 7.49 -17.58 8.30
C ILE A 69 6.71 -16.27 8.39
N GLY A 70 7.04 -15.46 9.40
CA GLY A 70 6.67 -14.06 9.46
C GLY A 70 5.17 -13.73 9.46
N GLN A 71 4.87 -12.44 9.39
CA GLN A 71 3.50 -11.93 9.24
C GLN A 71 3.46 -10.89 8.12
N ASP A 72 2.54 -11.09 7.17
CA ASP A 72 2.34 -10.19 6.05
C ASP A 72 1.13 -9.27 6.30
N PHE A 73 1.31 -7.97 6.05
CA PHE A 73 0.25 -6.97 6.06
C PHE A 73 0.07 -6.43 4.66
N LEU A 74 -1.12 -6.63 4.08
CA LEU A 74 -1.49 -6.13 2.76
C LEU A 74 -2.48 -4.98 2.93
N LEU A 75 -2.02 -3.77 2.60
CA LEU A 75 -2.74 -2.52 2.81
C LEU A 75 -2.93 -1.80 1.47
N ILE A 76 -3.99 -0.99 1.37
CA ILE A 76 -4.27 -0.15 0.21
C ILE A 76 -4.64 1.26 0.64
N THR A 77 -4.51 2.23 -0.25
CA THR A 77 -5.10 3.55 -0.04
C THR A 77 -6.61 3.45 -0.12
N GLY A 78 -7.27 4.17 0.78
CA GLY A 78 -8.72 4.13 0.93
C GLY A 78 -9.15 3.27 2.11
N PRO A 79 -10.34 3.52 2.65
CA PRO A 79 -10.74 3.00 3.96
C PRO A 79 -11.30 1.56 3.93
N ALA A 80 -11.51 1.00 2.74
CA ALA A 80 -12.16 -0.29 2.54
C ALA A 80 -11.91 -0.84 1.12
N VAL A 81 -12.13 -2.14 0.88
CA VAL A 81 -11.99 -2.77 -0.46
C VAL A 81 -13.19 -2.45 -1.34
N PHE A 82 -12.95 -2.36 -2.65
CA PHE A 82 -13.97 -2.08 -3.67
C PHE A 82 -14.75 -3.30 -4.14
N VAL A 83 -14.56 -4.45 -3.49
CA VAL A 83 -15.27 -5.70 -3.77
C VAL A 83 -15.70 -6.34 -2.46
N ASP A 84 -16.86 -6.97 -2.50
CA ASP A 84 -17.42 -7.80 -1.43
C ASP A 84 -17.00 -9.26 -1.55
N ARG A 85 -16.71 -9.73 -2.78
CA ARG A 85 -16.38 -11.12 -3.09
C ARG A 85 -15.16 -11.21 -4.00
N ILE A 86 -14.28 -12.17 -3.72
CA ILE A 86 -13.07 -12.39 -4.51
C ILE A 86 -13.37 -12.70 -5.98
N GLN A 87 -14.49 -13.37 -6.28
CA GLN A 87 -14.91 -13.65 -7.66
C GLN A 87 -15.12 -12.38 -8.48
N THR A 88 -15.50 -11.28 -7.82
CA THR A 88 -15.77 -9.99 -8.48
C THR A 88 -14.51 -9.14 -8.67
N VAL A 89 -13.36 -9.56 -8.12
CA VAL A 89 -12.07 -8.91 -8.35
C VAL A 89 -11.71 -8.97 -9.83
N LYS A 90 -11.95 -10.11 -10.49
CA LYS A 90 -11.67 -10.26 -11.93
C LYS A 90 -12.46 -9.24 -12.75
N ASP A 91 -13.75 -9.11 -12.46
CA ASP A 91 -14.62 -8.15 -13.15
C ASP A 91 -14.17 -6.70 -12.91
N LEU A 92 -13.76 -6.38 -11.68
CA LEU A 92 -13.21 -5.08 -11.35
C LEU A 92 -11.88 -4.81 -12.07
N LEU A 93 -10.97 -5.78 -12.12
CA LEU A 93 -9.68 -5.65 -12.80
C LEU A 93 -9.87 -5.50 -14.31
N VAL A 94 -10.81 -6.23 -14.91
CA VAL A 94 -11.19 -6.06 -16.32
C VAL A 94 -11.79 -4.67 -16.55
N PHE A 95 -12.65 -4.20 -15.64
CA PHE A 95 -13.22 -2.86 -15.72
C PHE A 95 -12.14 -1.76 -15.62
N ILE A 96 -11.18 -1.88 -14.71
CA ILE A 96 -10.06 -0.93 -14.56
C ILE A 96 -9.13 -1.03 -15.77
N GLY A 97 -8.77 -2.24 -16.20
CA GLY A 97 -7.84 -2.49 -17.31
C GLY A 97 -8.38 -2.07 -18.68
N ASN A 98 -9.69 -2.20 -18.92
CA ASN A 98 -10.33 -1.79 -20.17
C ASN A 98 -10.58 -0.27 -20.26
N ASN A 99 -10.33 0.48 -19.19
CA ASN A 99 -10.39 1.95 -19.20
C ASN A 99 -9.14 2.60 -19.82
N LYS A 100 -8.19 1.82 -20.36
CA LYS A 100 -7.09 2.35 -21.17
C LYS A 100 -7.69 3.21 -22.28
N LYS A 101 -7.24 4.47 -22.34
CA LYS A 101 -7.62 5.39 -23.42
C LYS A 101 -7.44 4.66 -24.74
N PRO A 102 -8.38 4.77 -25.70
CA PRO A 102 -8.16 4.27 -27.04
C PRO A 102 -7.10 5.16 -27.71
N GLN A 103 -5.83 5.01 -27.32
CA GLN A 103 -4.70 5.72 -27.92
C GLN A 103 -4.57 5.34 -29.40
N ARG A 104 -5.01 4.14 -29.80
CA ARG A 104 -5.13 3.75 -31.21
C ARG A 104 -6.16 4.58 -31.97
N VAL A 105 -7.31 4.93 -31.38
CA VAL A 105 -8.33 5.73 -32.07
C VAL A 105 -7.89 7.19 -32.22
N ALA A 106 -7.12 7.73 -31.27
CA ALA A 106 -6.60 9.10 -31.37
C ALA A 106 -5.46 9.26 -32.40
N GLN A 107 -4.72 8.20 -32.72
CA GLN A 107 -3.73 8.22 -33.79
C GLN A 107 -4.38 8.11 -35.18
N GLU A 108 -5.51 7.42 -35.31
CA GLU A 108 -6.28 7.33 -36.56
C GLU A 108 -7.23 8.51 -36.77
N SER A 109 -7.69 9.20 -35.72
CA SER A 109 -8.68 10.28 -35.82
C SER A 109 -8.09 11.69 -36.01
N ARG A 110 -6.82 11.83 -36.38
CA ARG A 110 -6.21 13.16 -36.68
C ARG A 110 -6.82 13.86 -37.91
N GLN A 111 -7.70 13.19 -38.67
CA GLN A 111 -8.32 13.76 -39.86
C GLN A 111 -9.66 14.49 -39.64
N SER A 112 -10.25 14.52 -38.43
CA SER A 112 -11.44 15.36 -38.19
C SER A 112 -11.70 15.63 -36.71
N ALA A 113 -11.62 16.90 -36.30
CA ALA A 113 -12.00 17.36 -34.96
C ALA A 113 -13.45 16.99 -34.59
N LYS A 114 -14.33 16.83 -35.59
CA LYS A 114 -15.74 16.44 -35.41
C LYS A 114 -15.88 14.95 -35.05
N GLY A 115 -15.04 14.08 -35.64
CA GLY A 115 -14.98 12.65 -35.30
C GLY A 115 -14.43 12.41 -33.89
N PHE A 116 -13.50 13.24 -33.43
CA PHE A 116 -12.93 13.15 -32.09
C PHE A 116 -13.96 13.46 -30.99
N LEU A 117 -14.78 14.50 -31.15
CA LEU A 117 -15.80 14.88 -30.17
C LEU A 117 -16.93 13.83 -30.05
N LEU A 118 -17.37 13.27 -31.17
CA LEU A 118 -18.38 12.20 -31.19
C LEU A 118 -17.87 10.93 -30.48
N ASN A 119 -16.63 10.51 -30.79
CA ASN A 119 -16.00 9.34 -30.16
C ASN A 119 -15.71 9.56 -28.66
N ALA A 120 -15.33 10.77 -28.26
CA ALA A 120 -15.14 11.12 -26.85
C ALA A 120 -16.47 11.04 -26.07
N SER A 121 -17.58 11.52 -26.65
CA SER A 121 -18.90 11.45 -26.02
C SER A 121 -19.38 10.01 -25.86
N GLU A 122 -19.19 9.16 -26.88
CA GLU A 122 -19.58 7.74 -26.84
C GLU A 122 -18.70 6.95 -25.86
N PHE A 123 -17.41 7.26 -25.78
CA PHE A 123 -16.52 6.67 -24.78
C PHE A 123 -16.93 7.05 -23.36
N ILE A 124 -17.23 8.33 -23.10
CA ILE A 124 -17.71 8.80 -21.80
C ILE A 124 -19.04 8.13 -21.44
N LYS A 125 -19.99 8.03 -22.39
CA LYS A 125 -21.26 7.32 -22.20
C LYS A 125 -21.05 5.83 -21.91
N LYS A 126 -20.22 5.12 -22.67
CA LYS A 126 -19.91 3.69 -22.42
C LYS A 126 -19.24 3.48 -21.06
N LYS A 127 -18.30 4.35 -20.70
CA LYS A 127 -17.64 4.31 -19.40
C LYS A 127 -18.63 4.54 -18.27
N LEU A 128 -19.45 5.59 -18.36
CA LEU A 128 -20.50 5.87 -17.39
C LEU A 128 -21.52 4.73 -17.32
N ALA A 129 -21.92 4.16 -18.45
CA ALA A 129 -22.87 3.06 -18.52
C ALA A 129 -22.32 1.77 -17.89
N MET A 130 -21.07 1.38 -18.16
CA MET A 130 -20.44 0.23 -17.49
C MET A 130 -20.23 0.47 -16.00
N THR A 131 -19.78 1.67 -15.61
CA THR A 131 -19.63 2.06 -14.19
C THR A 131 -20.97 1.94 -13.49
N TYR A 132 -22.00 2.57 -14.06
CA TYR A 132 -23.37 2.53 -13.58
C TYR A 132 -23.91 1.10 -13.53
N PHE A 133 -23.64 0.25 -14.54
CA PHE A 133 -24.14 -1.12 -14.57
C PHE A 133 -23.48 -2.01 -13.50
N PHE A 134 -22.16 -1.88 -13.31
CA PHE A 134 -21.41 -2.60 -12.27
C PHE A 134 -21.94 -2.25 -10.87
N PHE A 135 -22.18 -0.96 -10.61
CA PHE A 135 -22.65 -0.51 -9.29
C PHE A 135 -24.18 -0.63 -9.11
N LYS A 136 -25.01 -0.44 -10.14
CA LYS A 136 -26.48 -0.55 -10.07
C LYS A 136 -26.96 -1.97 -9.77
N ARG A 137 -26.22 -2.99 -10.22
CA ARG A 137 -26.52 -4.38 -9.84
C ARG A 137 -26.39 -4.62 -8.33
N ARG A 138 -25.71 -3.72 -7.60
CA ARG A 138 -25.54 -3.74 -6.15
C ARG A 138 -26.36 -2.61 -5.52
N LYS A 139 -27.69 -2.80 -5.47
CA LYS A 139 -28.69 -1.75 -5.16
C LYS A 139 -28.42 -0.93 -3.88
N GLU A 140 -27.75 -1.50 -2.87
CA GLU A 140 -27.46 -0.82 -1.61
C GLU A 140 -25.98 -0.42 -1.46
N ASP A 141 -25.05 -1.29 -1.89
CA ASP A 141 -23.62 -1.07 -1.65
C ASP A 141 -22.91 -0.28 -2.76
N GLY A 142 -23.55 -0.10 -3.92
CA GLY A 142 -22.92 0.52 -5.09
C GLY A 142 -22.41 1.94 -4.83
N PHE A 143 -23.15 2.75 -4.07
CA PHE A 143 -22.72 4.10 -3.71
C PHE A 143 -21.53 4.11 -2.75
N VAL A 144 -21.54 3.25 -1.74
CA VAL A 144 -20.44 3.11 -0.76
C VAL A 144 -19.16 2.67 -1.47
N LEU A 145 -19.27 1.68 -2.36
CA LEU A 145 -18.14 1.19 -3.17
C LEU A 145 -17.54 2.29 -4.06
N MET A 146 -18.39 3.10 -4.72
CA MET A 146 -17.91 4.25 -5.51
C MET A 146 -17.24 5.31 -4.65
N ARG A 147 -17.81 5.64 -3.49
CA ARG A 147 -17.23 6.60 -2.54
C ARG A 147 -15.84 6.14 -2.09
N ASN A 148 -15.70 4.86 -1.75
CA ASN A 148 -14.42 4.28 -1.33
C ASN A 148 -13.41 4.25 -2.46
N ALA A 149 -13.81 3.84 -3.67
CA ALA A 149 -12.95 3.85 -4.85
C ALA A 149 -12.44 5.27 -5.17
N SER A 150 -13.30 6.28 -5.02
CA SER A 150 -12.90 7.68 -5.20
C SER A 150 -11.91 8.14 -4.12
N LYS A 151 -12.13 7.77 -2.84
CA LYS A 151 -11.21 8.09 -1.73
C LYS A 151 -9.86 7.38 -1.87
N ALA A 152 -9.85 6.17 -2.41
CA ALA A 152 -8.65 5.38 -2.63
C ALA A 152 -7.77 5.90 -3.77
N ASN A 153 -8.38 6.55 -4.75
CA ASN A 153 -7.71 7.03 -5.96
C ASN A 153 -6.98 8.36 -5.70
N VAL A 154 -5.80 8.27 -5.07
CA VAL A 154 -5.04 9.42 -4.59
C VAL A 154 -3.88 9.76 -5.53
N LYS A 155 -3.60 11.06 -5.64
CA LYS A 155 -2.31 11.55 -6.17
C LYS A 155 -1.42 11.77 -4.95
N VAL A 156 -0.23 11.20 -4.98
CA VAL A 156 0.69 11.19 -3.83
C VAL A 156 1.92 12.02 -4.17
N ASN A 157 2.45 12.79 -3.24
CA ASN A 157 3.69 13.54 -3.44
C ASN A 157 4.90 12.73 -2.99
N ASN A 158 4.70 11.79 -2.07
CA ASN A 158 5.67 10.75 -1.73
C ASN A 158 4.95 9.41 -1.47
N ALA A 159 5.71 8.32 -1.48
CA ALA A 159 5.12 6.98 -1.39
C ALA A 159 4.59 6.61 0.01
N PHE A 160 4.93 7.34 1.06
CA PHE A 160 4.51 7.07 2.45
C PHE A 160 3.51 8.09 3.01
N GLU A 161 3.24 9.17 2.28
CA GLU A 161 2.26 10.21 2.62
C GLU A 161 0.84 9.67 2.80
N PRO A 162 0.34 8.74 1.97
CA PRO A 162 -1.03 8.27 2.11
C PRO A 162 -1.23 7.46 3.39
N VAL A 163 -2.46 7.48 3.89
CA VAL A 163 -2.91 6.48 4.85
C VAL A 163 -3.26 5.20 4.10
N TYR A 164 -2.60 4.11 4.46
CA TYR A 164 -2.92 2.78 3.96
C TYR A 164 -3.78 2.05 4.98
N ASN A 165 -4.84 1.39 4.54
CA ASN A 165 -5.72 0.63 5.42
C ASN A 165 -5.75 -0.82 4.93
N SER A 166 -5.93 -1.75 5.86
CA SER A 166 -6.20 -3.11 5.50
C SER A 166 -7.58 -3.20 4.88
N GLY A 167 -7.64 -3.81 3.70
CA GLY A 167 -8.91 -4.05 3.04
C GLY A 167 -9.80 -5.05 3.81
N SER A 168 -9.16 -6.05 4.40
CA SER A 168 -9.81 -7.11 5.15
C SER A 168 -9.87 -6.80 6.63
N ILE A 169 -10.78 -7.50 7.30
CA ILE A 169 -10.87 -7.62 8.75
C ILE A 169 -10.14 -8.91 9.15
N TYR A 170 -9.35 -8.86 10.22
CA TYR A 170 -8.56 -9.99 10.70
C TYR A 170 -9.05 -10.43 12.07
N ALA A 171 -8.96 -11.73 12.35
CA ALA A 171 -9.11 -12.20 13.71
C ALA A 171 -8.01 -11.60 14.60
N PHE A 172 -8.38 -11.12 15.78
CA PHE A 172 -7.46 -10.51 16.72
C PHE A 172 -7.71 -11.12 18.11
N GLY A 173 -6.86 -12.08 18.48
CA GLY A 173 -7.10 -12.92 19.64
C GLY A 173 -8.36 -13.78 19.48
N GLU A 174 -8.90 -14.25 20.61
CA GLU A 174 -10.06 -15.15 20.60
C GLU A 174 -11.40 -14.43 20.60
N LYS A 175 -11.44 -13.13 20.86
CA LYS A 175 -12.69 -12.38 21.10
C LYS A 175 -12.83 -11.10 20.30
N ALA A 176 -11.80 -10.68 19.58
CA ALA A 176 -11.87 -9.46 18.79
C ALA A 176 -11.55 -9.72 17.32
N VAL A 177 -11.80 -8.68 16.53
CA VAL A 177 -11.29 -8.52 15.18
C VAL A 177 -10.58 -7.19 15.06
N ALA A 178 -9.73 -7.07 14.04
CA ALA A 178 -8.93 -5.90 13.81
C ALA A 178 -8.91 -5.45 12.35
N ARG A 179 -8.77 -4.14 12.16
CA ARG A 179 -8.24 -3.53 10.94
C ARG A 179 -6.94 -2.83 11.23
N TYR A 180 -6.06 -2.83 10.23
CA TYR A 180 -4.75 -2.22 10.33
C TYR A 180 -4.72 -0.94 9.52
N ARG A 181 -4.02 0.07 10.04
CA ARG A 181 -3.78 1.34 9.36
C ARG A 181 -2.30 1.66 9.43
N LEU A 182 -1.73 2.11 8.32
CA LEU A 182 -0.35 2.57 8.25
C LEU A 182 -0.35 4.03 7.83
N LEU A 183 0.29 4.86 8.64
CA LEU A 183 0.37 6.29 8.44
C LEU A 183 1.78 6.79 8.80
N GLN A 184 2.29 7.73 8.02
CA GLN A 184 3.58 8.35 8.30
C GLN A 184 3.52 9.19 9.58
N THR A 185 4.55 9.08 10.42
CA THR A 185 4.69 9.81 11.68
C THR A 185 6.11 10.38 11.83
N SER A 186 6.35 11.16 12.88
CA SER A 186 7.70 11.59 13.26
C SER A 186 8.44 10.47 13.99
N CYS A 187 9.73 10.31 13.73
CA CYS A 187 10.57 9.40 14.49
C CYS A 187 10.87 9.98 15.88
N PRO A 188 10.63 9.23 16.98
CA PRO A 188 10.75 9.74 18.35
C PRO A 188 12.17 10.14 18.78
N ASP A 189 13.21 9.66 18.08
CA ASP A 189 14.62 9.89 18.44
C ASP A 189 15.29 11.04 17.64
N ILE A 190 14.59 11.62 16.65
CA ILE A 190 15.13 12.68 15.80
C ILE A 190 14.36 13.96 16.13
N GLY A 191 15.05 14.95 16.72
CA GLY A 191 14.49 16.28 16.98
C GLY A 191 13.68 16.78 15.76
N THR A 192 12.40 17.02 15.97
CA THR A 192 11.32 16.89 14.98
C THR A 192 11.23 17.98 13.90
N SER A 193 12.27 18.76 13.62
CA SER A 193 12.05 20.04 12.91
C SER A 193 12.21 20.07 11.39
N ASN A 194 12.79 19.06 10.71
CA ASN A 194 13.18 19.23 9.29
C ASN A 194 12.70 18.22 8.23
N ILE A 195 12.05 17.10 8.58
CA ILE A 195 11.66 16.09 7.58
C ILE A 195 10.62 16.63 6.59
N ARG A 196 9.55 17.30 7.07
CA ARG A 196 8.52 17.87 6.18
C ARG A 196 9.07 18.97 5.27
N LYS A 197 10.04 19.74 5.73
CA LYS A 197 10.70 20.79 4.93
C LYS A 197 11.62 20.21 3.86
N GLN A 198 12.37 19.14 4.19
CA GLN A 198 13.20 18.42 3.21
C GLN A 198 12.36 17.68 2.15
N LEU A 199 11.19 17.15 2.52
CA LEU A 199 10.28 16.54 1.55
C LEU A 199 9.57 17.57 0.66
N ALA A 200 9.34 18.79 1.17
CA ALA A 200 8.74 19.87 0.40
C ALA A 200 9.70 20.48 -0.65
N SER A 201 11.02 20.43 -0.46
CA SER A 201 11.98 20.88 -1.49
C SER A 201 12.14 19.89 -2.65
N ALA A 202 11.72 18.63 -2.46
CA ALA A 202 11.67 17.60 -3.50
C ALA A 202 10.54 17.82 -4.55
N TYR A 203 9.77 18.91 -4.47
CA TYR A 203 8.67 19.19 -5.41
C TYR A 203 9.09 19.32 -6.89
N HIS A 204 10.38 19.51 -7.19
CA HIS A 204 10.86 19.55 -8.57
C HIS A 204 10.77 18.18 -9.30
N TRP A 205 10.63 17.07 -8.57
CA TRP A 205 10.60 15.71 -9.13
C TRP A 205 9.26 15.31 -9.77
N HIS A 206 8.20 16.10 -9.61
CA HIS A 206 6.85 15.76 -10.11
C HIS A 206 6.70 15.62 -11.64
N ARG A 207 7.79 15.79 -12.40
CA ARG A 207 7.77 15.71 -13.87
C ARG A 207 8.19 14.34 -14.43
N SER A 208 8.89 13.49 -13.68
CA SER A 208 9.27 12.15 -14.18
C SER A 208 8.16 11.11 -13.91
N ALA A 209 7.99 10.15 -14.82
CA ALA A 209 7.06 9.04 -14.66
C ALA A 209 7.41 8.14 -13.46
N ASP A 210 8.70 8.11 -13.14
CA ASP A 210 9.35 7.21 -12.17
C ASP A 210 9.71 7.93 -10.87
N TYR A 211 9.17 9.12 -10.62
CA TYR A 211 9.64 9.95 -9.51
C TYR A 211 9.49 9.26 -8.15
N LEU A 212 8.47 8.42 -7.90
CA LEU A 212 8.39 7.70 -6.62
C LEU A 212 9.50 6.64 -6.47
N SER A 213 9.84 5.94 -7.55
CA SER A 213 10.97 5.00 -7.57
C SER A 213 12.34 5.68 -7.49
N GLN A 214 12.45 6.92 -7.95
CA GLN A 214 13.66 7.73 -7.83
C GLN A 214 13.76 8.43 -6.46
N GLN A 215 12.63 8.86 -5.91
CA GLN A 215 12.53 9.59 -4.66
C GLN A 215 12.92 8.71 -3.47
N LEU A 216 12.58 7.41 -3.48
CA LEU A 216 12.88 6.56 -2.34
C LEU A 216 14.38 6.39 -2.10
N PRO A 217 15.23 6.04 -3.10
CA PRO A 217 16.68 6.06 -2.96
C PRO A 217 17.24 7.39 -2.45
N GLU A 218 16.68 8.52 -2.91
CA GLU A 218 17.08 9.86 -2.48
C GLU A 218 16.69 10.13 -1.00
N MET A 219 15.50 9.70 -0.59
CA MET A 219 15.00 9.81 0.78
C MET A 219 15.73 8.90 1.77
N ILE A 220 16.44 7.89 1.29
CA ILE A 220 17.22 6.95 2.12
C ILE A 220 18.72 7.11 1.89
N LYS A 221 19.21 8.23 1.36
CA LYS A 221 20.67 8.48 1.31
C LYS A 221 21.27 8.44 2.72
N ALA A 222 22.57 8.15 2.82
CA ALA A 222 23.25 7.89 4.10
C ALA A 222 23.01 8.96 5.20
N ASP A 223 22.83 10.23 4.80
CA ASP A 223 22.58 11.36 5.71
C ASP A 223 21.09 11.75 5.81
N ALA A 224 20.20 10.98 5.19
CA ALA A 224 18.77 11.24 5.22
C ALA A 224 18.18 10.84 6.58
N PRO A 225 17.15 11.56 7.06
CA PRO A 225 16.44 11.16 8.27
C PRO A 225 15.69 9.84 8.05
N ASP A 226 15.50 9.09 9.13
CA ASP A 226 14.64 7.91 9.10
C ASP A 226 13.21 8.26 8.70
N ILE A 227 12.56 7.32 8.00
CA ILE A 227 11.14 7.39 7.71
C ILE A 227 10.43 6.50 8.73
N CYS A 228 9.58 7.11 9.56
CA CYS A 228 8.77 6.39 10.54
C CYS A 228 7.30 6.36 10.13
N MET A 229 6.66 5.22 10.34
CA MET A 229 5.23 5.02 10.14
C MET A 229 4.66 4.29 11.36
N ASN A 230 3.49 4.72 11.81
CA ASN A 230 2.74 3.96 12.81
C ASN A 230 1.86 2.94 12.09
N LEU A 231 1.98 1.68 12.51
CA LEU A 231 0.98 0.65 12.29
C LEU A 231 -0.01 0.73 13.46
N GLU A 232 -1.16 1.31 13.19
CA GLU A 232 -2.28 1.40 14.11
C GLU A 232 -3.25 0.24 13.90
N ILE A 233 -3.99 -0.08 14.97
CA ILE A 233 -5.02 -1.10 14.98
C ILE A 233 -6.33 -0.46 15.41
N GLN A 234 -7.40 -0.76 14.67
CA GLN A 234 -8.77 -0.53 15.11
C GLN A 234 -9.35 -1.87 15.53
N VAL A 235 -9.91 -1.97 16.73
CA VAL A 235 -10.37 -3.23 17.31
C VAL A 235 -11.88 -3.17 17.57
N SER A 236 -12.58 -4.26 17.24
CA SER A 236 -13.98 -4.48 17.63
C SER A 236 -14.10 -5.82 18.37
N PHE A 237 -14.76 -5.79 19.53
CA PHE A 237 -15.00 -6.96 20.38
C PHE A 237 -16.35 -7.64 20.10
N ASP A 238 -17.23 -6.98 19.36
CA ASP A 238 -18.48 -7.57 18.93
C ASP A 238 -18.24 -8.43 17.67
N LYS A 239 -17.81 -9.67 17.89
CA LYS A 239 -17.56 -10.64 16.81
C LYS A 239 -18.80 -10.90 15.95
N GLN A 240 -20.02 -10.78 16.50
CA GLN A 240 -21.23 -11.08 15.73
C GLN A 240 -21.54 -9.98 14.72
N SER A 241 -21.34 -8.71 15.07
CA SER A 241 -21.39 -7.64 14.07
C SER A 241 -20.19 -7.72 13.12
N ALA A 242 -18.99 -8.03 13.62
CA ALA A 242 -17.77 -7.90 12.84
C ALA A 242 -17.42 -9.08 11.91
N VAL A 243 -17.88 -10.30 12.17
CA VAL A 243 -17.76 -11.43 11.22
C VAL A 243 -18.70 -11.27 10.03
N VAL A 244 -19.78 -10.49 10.20
CA VAL A 244 -20.73 -10.13 9.12
C VAL A 244 -20.27 -8.88 8.37
N GLU A 245 -19.21 -8.21 8.82
CA GLU A 245 -18.83 -6.94 8.23
C GLU A 245 -18.26 -7.11 6.82
N ARG A 246 -18.89 -6.35 5.93
CA ARG A 246 -18.55 -6.31 4.53
C ARG A 246 -17.22 -5.56 4.40
N PRO A 247 -16.21 -6.08 3.66
CA PRO A 247 -14.89 -5.46 3.54
C PRO A 247 -14.91 -4.08 2.86
N HIS A 248 -16.06 -3.64 2.37
CA HIS A 248 -16.29 -2.32 1.80
C HIS A 248 -16.88 -1.30 2.79
N ILE A 249 -17.26 -1.70 4.01
CA ILE A 249 -17.68 -0.74 5.05
C ILE A 249 -16.42 -0.17 5.68
N ALA A 250 -16.32 1.15 5.78
CA ALA A 250 -15.18 1.82 6.41
C ALA A 250 -15.38 1.94 7.93
N TRP A 251 -14.30 1.80 8.71
CA TRP A 251 -14.32 2.02 10.16
C TRP A 251 -13.88 3.46 10.47
N GLU A 252 -14.63 4.45 9.98
CA GLU A 252 -14.21 5.86 10.11
C GLU A 252 -14.30 6.37 11.56
N ASP A 253 -15.27 5.87 12.32
CA ASP A 253 -15.55 6.32 13.69
C ASP A 253 -14.88 5.44 14.77
N THR A 254 -14.21 4.36 14.38
CA THR A 254 -13.54 3.46 15.33
C THR A 254 -12.17 4.04 15.73
N PRO A 255 -11.90 4.27 17.02
CA PRO A 255 -10.61 4.75 17.48
C PRO A 255 -9.47 3.83 17.02
N SER A 256 -8.35 4.44 16.65
CA SER A 256 -7.13 3.72 16.24
C SER A 256 -6.09 3.80 17.34
N ILE A 257 -5.47 2.67 17.63
CA ILE A 257 -4.47 2.53 18.69
C ILE A 257 -3.12 2.24 18.02
N PRO A 258 -2.06 3.03 18.27
CA PRO A 258 -0.71 2.69 17.83
C PRO A 258 -0.30 1.32 18.37
N ALA A 259 0.08 0.40 17.50
CA ALA A 259 0.54 -0.92 17.91
C ALA A 259 2.02 -1.12 17.60
N ALA A 260 2.49 -0.66 16.45
CA ALA A 260 3.91 -0.73 16.12
C ALA A 260 4.37 0.49 15.34
N MET A 261 5.67 0.76 15.41
CA MET A 261 6.36 1.73 14.57
C MET A 261 7.24 0.98 13.58
N ILE A 262 7.04 1.27 12.30
CA ILE A 262 7.92 0.83 11.22
C ILE A 262 8.92 1.95 10.96
N ARG A 263 10.21 1.64 11.08
CA ARG A 263 11.33 2.54 10.83
C ARG A 263 12.09 2.04 9.61
N ILE A 264 12.09 2.85 8.55
CA ILE A 264 12.96 2.67 7.39
C ILE A 264 14.16 3.57 7.61
N SER A 265 15.31 2.96 7.85
CA SER A 265 16.56 3.69 7.99
C SER A 265 17.29 3.77 6.66
N PRO A 266 18.04 4.86 6.42
CA PRO A 266 19.06 4.85 5.39
C PRO A 266 19.90 3.58 5.50
N PRO A 267 20.31 2.97 4.37
CA PRO A 267 21.36 2.01 4.42
C PRO A 267 22.57 2.75 5.00
N LYS A 268 23.04 2.32 6.17
CA LYS A 268 24.40 2.61 6.59
C LYS A 268 25.25 2.10 5.43
N ILE A 269 25.93 3.00 4.74
CA ILE A 269 26.74 2.73 3.55
C ILE A 269 27.41 1.36 3.76
N PRO A 270 27.19 0.37 2.88
CA PRO A 270 27.91 -0.87 3.06
C PRO A 270 29.40 -0.53 2.99
N GLU A 271 30.18 -0.98 3.96
CA GLU A 271 31.55 -1.39 3.64
C GLU A 271 31.44 -2.19 2.34
N CYS A 272 31.96 -1.64 1.25
CA CYS A 272 31.79 -2.17 -0.08
C CYS A 272 32.25 -3.62 -0.09
N TYR A 273 31.33 -4.59 -0.02
CA TYR A 273 31.67 -5.97 -0.31
C TYR A 273 31.82 -6.06 -1.83
N PRO A 274 33.03 -6.34 -2.35
CA PRO A 274 33.24 -6.48 -3.78
C PRO A 274 32.56 -7.78 -4.24
N ARG A 275 31.29 -7.70 -4.67
CA ARG A 275 30.69 -8.78 -5.44
C ARG A 275 31.11 -8.62 -6.89
N ARG A 276 31.99 -9.53 -7.33
CA ARG A 276 32.25 -9.80 -8.75
C ARG A 276 30.92 -10.18 -9.40
N ASN A 277 30.55 -9.40 -10.42
CA ASN A 277 29.50 -9.66 -11.40
C ASN A 277 28.06 -9.19 -11.05
N ALA A 278 27.66 -8.17 -11.79
CA ALA A 278 26.30 -7.70 -12.09
C ALA A 278 25.54 -6.89 -11.01
N ILE A 279 25.73 -5.56 -11.06
CA ILE A 279 24.71 -4.60 -10.64
C ILE A 279 23.61 -4.60 -11.71
N THR A 280 22.50 -5.27 -11.43
CA THR A 280 21.23 -5.00 -12.13
C THR A 280 20.16 -4.68 -11.10
N CYS A 281 20.12 -3.41 -10.67
CA CYS A 281 18.91 -2.84 -10.10
C CYS A 281 17.94 -2.52 -11.25
N ARG A 282 17.35 -3.55 -11.87
CA ARG A 282 16.12 -3.37 -12.67
C ARG A 282 14.99 -4.00 -11.89
N SER A 283 14.16 -3.17 -11.25
CA SER A 283 12.84 -3.58 -10.80
C SER A 283 11.79 -2.90 -11.66
N ASP A 284 11.38 -3.55 -12.74
CA ASP A 284 10.25 -3.09 -13.55
C ASP A 284 8.92 -3.14 -12.77
N HIS A 285 8.91 -3.69 -11.54
CA HIS A 285 7.71 -3.86 -10.72
C HIS A 285 7.93 -3.57 -9.21
N GLY A 286 8.05 -2.30 -8.83
CA GLY A 286 7.92 -1.80 -7.45
C GLY A 286 9.23 -1.65 -6.65
N ILE A 287 9.16 -0.94 -5.52
CA ILE A 287 10.31 -0.62 -4.66
C ILE A 287 10.24 -1.45 -3.38
N VAL A 288 11.34 -2.10 -2.99
CA VAL A 288 11.44 -2.89 -1.74
C VAL A 288 12.52 -2.27 -0.86
N CYS A 289 12.19 -1.96 0.39
CA CYS A 289 13.13 -1.45 1.39
C CYS A 289 13.22 -2.41 2.58
N SER A 290 14.43 -2.55 3.13
CA SER A 290 14.63 -3.13 4.46
C SER A 290 14.16 -2.13 5.51
N SER A 291 13.44 -2.62 6.52
CA SER A 291 12.92 -1.81 7.62
C SER A 291 12.97 -2.60 8.92
N THR A 292 12.88 -1.88 10.04
CA THR A 292 12.66 -2.50 11.36
C THR A 292 11.26 -2.16 11.84
N VAL A 293 10.56 -3.14 12.41
CA VAL A 293 9.28 -2.92 13.10
C VAL A 293 9.57 -3.01 14.59
N ARG A 294 9.35 -1.92 15.31
CA ARG A 294 9.41 -1.89 16.76
C ARG A 294 7.99 -1.78 17.31
N TRP A 295 7.62 -2.70 18.18
CA TRP A 295 6.36 -2.56 18.90
C TRP A 295 6.41 -1.37 19.87
N VAL A 296 5.40 -0.51 19.82
CA VAL A 296 5.30 0.68 20.67
C VAL A 296 4.05 0.51 21.51
N ALA A 297 4.22 0.29 22.80
CA ALA A 297 3.17 0.49 23.80
C ALA A 297 3.71 1.30 24.96
#